data_AF-A0AAP9IJ11-F1
#
_entry.id   AF-A0AAP9IJ11-F1
#
_cell.length_a   1.000
_cell.length_b   1.000
_cell.length_c   1.000
_cell.angle_alpha   90.00
_cell.angle_beta   90.00
_cell.angle_gamma   90.00
#
_symmetry.space_group_name_H-M   'P 1'
#
loop_
_entity.id
_entity.type
_entity.pdbx_description
1 polymer ?
#
loop_
_entity_poly.entity_id
_entity_poly.type
_entity_poly.pdbx_seq_one_letter_code
_entity_poly.pdbx_strand_id
1 'polypeptide(L)'
;MSKNLDVSEGHAFNLVKELRSLDLLQASSDGWIIPTNVKDIYTQGGLSTFVRKKLLDNDLVSKIITNALNGLPINENELPKFFIEQYLFIEASEKTWRLYSTTLKSWLATLNIIDISQDGKMILPDVDIKDVMKN
;
A
#
# COMPACT_ATOMS: atom_id res chain seq x y z
N MET A 1 12.58 22.85 14.70
CA MET A 1 13.24 21.71 15.35
C MET A 1 13.03 20.48 14.47
N SER A 2 14.03 20.06 13.70
CA SER A 2 14.00 18.75 13.04
C SER A 2 14.31 17.68 14.09
N LYS A 3 13.31 16.91 14.51
CA LYS A 3 13.59 15.65 15.21
C LYS A 3 14.25 14.74 14.17
N ASN A 4 15.52 14.41 14.38
CA ASN A 4 16.14 13.32 13.64
C ASN A 4 15.36 12.05 13.97
N LEU A 5 14.89 11.36 12.93
CA LEU A 5 14.22 10.07 13.10
C LEU A 5 15.28 9.08 13.60
N ASP A 6 15.07 8.53 14.79
CA ASP A 6 15.89 7.44 15.34
C ASP A 6 15.46 6.13 14.67
N VAL A 7 15.84 5.97 13.41
CA VAL A 7 15.57 4.80 12.59
C VAL A 7 16.83 4.38 11.87
N SER A 8 16.98 3.08 11.61
CA SER A 8 18.11 2.59 10.83
C SER A 8 18.08 3.20 9.42
N GLU A 9 19.26 3.47 8.87
CA GLU A 9 19.42 4.05 7.53
C GLU A 9 18.64 3.27 6.46
N GLY A 10 18.70 1.93 6.53
CA GLY A 10 17.95 1.07 5.62
C GLY A 10 16.43 1.20 5.76
N HIS A 11 15.92 1.44 6.96
CA HIS A 11 14.49 1.69 7.18
C HIS A 11 14.07 3.04 6.60
N ALA A 12 14.84 4.10 6.86
CA ALA A 12 14.58 5.43 6.29
C ALA A 12 14.59 5.39 4.75
N PHE A 13 15.54 4.68 4.16
CA PHE A 13 15.65 4.53 2.71
C PHE A 13 14.44 3.82 2.11
N ASN A 14 13.97 2.73 2.74
CA ASN A 14 12.78 2.02 2.29
C ASN A 14 11.53 2.90 2.38
N LEU A 15 11.36 3.65 3.46
CA LEU A 15 10.24 4.58 3.62
C LEU A 15 10.24 5.65 2.52
N VAL A 16 11.41 6.25 2.23
CA VAL A 16 11.52 7.22 1.14
C VAL A 16 11.17 6.59 -0.20
N LYS A 17 11.66 5.38 -0.47
CA LYS A 17 11.35 4.64 -1.70
C LYS A 17 9.85 4.36 -1.84
N GLU A 18 9.19 3.96 -0.75
CA GLU A 18 7.74 3.75 -0.70
C GLU A 18 6.97 5.05 -0.99
N LEU A 19 7.29 6.14 -0.28
CA LEU A 19 6.64 7.43 -0.49
C LEU A 19 6.82 7.96 -1.92
N ARG A 20 7.98 7.70 -2.55
CA ARG A 20 8.20 8.03 -3.96
C ARG A 20 7.35 7.18 -4.90
N SER A 21 7.21 5.88 -4.65
CA SER A 21 6.35 5.02 -5.47
C SER A 21 4.87 5.40 -5.42
N LEU A 22 4.45 6.13 -4.38
CA LEU A 22 3.11 6.68 -4.22
C LEU A 22 3.00 8.14 -4.68
N ASP A 23 4.03 8.68 -5.34
CA ASP A 23 4.13 10.09 -5.77
C ASP A 23 4.02 11.12 -4.63
N LEU A 24 4.22 10.71 -3.38
CA LEU A 24 4.16 11.57 -2.19
C LEU A 24 5.45 12.36 -1.97
N LEU A 25 6.56 11.89 -2.54
CA LEU A 25 7.86 12.54 -2.53
C LEU A 25 8.46 12.57 -3.93
N GLN A 26 9.16 13.66 -4.23
CA GLN A 26 10.00 13.79 -5.43
C GLN A 26 11.43 14.16 -5.05
N ALA A 27 12.37 13.75 -5.89
CA ALA A 27 13.76 14.18 -5.78
C ALA A 27 13.86 15.68 -6.07
N SER A 28 14.77 16.34 -5.36
CA SER A 28 15.22 17.72 -5.60
C SER A 28 16.74 17.77 -5.57
N SER A 29 17.34 18.92 -5.87
CA SER A 29 18.79 19.13 -5.80
C SER A 29 19.38 18.78 -4.43
N ASP A 30 18.63 19.05 -3.35
CA ASP A 30 19.13 19.02 -1.98
C ASP A 30 18.43 17.97 -1.11
N GLY A 31 17.76 16.99 -1.72
CA GLY A 31 17.07 15.91 -1.02
C GLY A 31 15.67 15.65 -1.55
N TRP A 32 14.72 15.41 -0.64
CA TRP A 32 13.34 15.02 -0.97
C TRP A 32 12.37 16.13 -0.63
N ILE A 33 11.44 16.40 -1.55
CA ILE A 33 10.38 17.39 -1.32
C ILE A 33 9.01 16.75 -1.56
N ILE A 34 8.01 17.21 -0.81
CA ILE A 34 6.61 16.89 -1.08
C ILE A 34 6.16 17.78 -2.26
N PRO A 35 5.67 17.20 -3.38
CA PRO A 35 5.14 17.96 -4.51
C PRO A 35 4.02 18.92 -4.11
N THR A 36 3.92 20.09 -4.77
CA THR A 36 2.92 21.11 -4.42
C THR A 36 1.49 20.58 -4.54
N ASN A 37 1.19 19.84 -5.62
CA ASN A 37 -0.12 19.20 -5.80
C ASN A 37 -0.49 18.26 -4.64
N VAL A 38 0.48 17.53 -4.07
CA VAL A 38 0.23 16.65 -2.91
C VAL A 38 -0.06 17.46 -1.65
N LYS A 39 0.63 18.60 -1.46
CA LYS A 39 0.35 19.53 -0.35
C LYS A 39 -1.05 20.13 -0.45
N ASP A 40 -1.48 20.50 -1.66
CA ASP A 40 -2.80 21.06 -1.91
C ASP A 40 -3.89 20.02 -1.61
N ILE A 41 -3.72 18.78 -2.10
CA ILE A 41 -4.61 17.65 -1.82
C ILE A 41 -4.70 17.38 -0.31
N TYR A 42 -3.57 17.39 0.40
CA TYR A 42 -3.56 17.21 1.85
C TYR A 42 -4.34 18.32 2.57
N THR A 43 -4.12 19.57 2.18
CA THR A 43 -4.79 20.74 2.78
C THR A 43 -6.31 20.69 2.57
N GLN A 44 -6.77 20.09 1.48
CA GLN A 44 -8.19 19.85 1.17
C GLN A 44 -8.77 18.60 1.86
N GLY A 45 -7.97 17.87 2.66
CA GLY A 45 -8.41 16.63 3.30
C GLY A 45 -8.48 15.41 2.37
N GLY A 46 -7.95 15.51 1.14
CA GLY A 46 -8.07 14.48 0.10
C GLY A 46 -6.93 13.46 0.05
N LEU A 47 -5.98 13.48 0.98
CA LEU A 47 -4.77 12.65 0.91
C LEU A 47 -5.08 11.15 0.92
N SER A 48 -6.04 10.71 1.74
CA SER A 48 -6.45 9.30 1.82
C SER A 48 -7.01 8.82 0.48
N THR A 49 -7.89 9.60 -0.15
CA THR A 49 -8.46 9.31 -1.47
C THR A 49 -7.39 9.28 -2.54
N PHE A 50 -6.42 10.21 -2.50
CA PHE A 50 -5.31 10.24 -3.46
C PHE A 50 -4.47 8.95 -3.41
N VAL A 51 -4.02 8.55 -2.21
CA VAL A 51 -3.23 7.32 -2.06
C VAL A 51 -4.07 6.09 -2.37
N ARG A 52 -5.35 6.08 -1.98
CA ARG A 52 -6.27 4.97 -2.27
C ARG A 52 -6.38 4.73 -3.78
N LYS A 53 -6.57 5.78 -4.59
CA LYS A 53 -6.61 5.67 -6.06
C LYS A 53 -5.33 5.05 -6.62
N LYS A 54 -4.17 5.51 -6.16
CA LYS A 54 -2.86 4.96 -6.57
C LYS A 54 -2.72 3.46 -6.26
N LEU A 55 -3.22 3.01 -5.11
CA LEU A 55 -3.20 1.59 -4.77
C LEU A 55 -4.21 0.78 -5.58
N LEU A 56 -5.39 1.33 -5.87
CA LEU A 56 -6.40 0.63 -6.67
C LEU A 56 -5.95 0.45 -8.14
N ASP A 57 -5.10 1.32 -8.66
CA ASP A 57 -4.48 1.19 -9.98
C ASP A 57 -3.42 0.06 -10.05
N ASN A 58 -3.11 -0.60 -8.93
CA ASN A 58 -2.14 -1.68 -8.87
C ASN A 58 -2.78 -3.04 -9.22
N ASP A 59 -2.20 -3.77 -10.17
CA ASP A 59 -2.70 -5.09 -10.61
C ASP A 59 -2.77 -6.13 -9.48
N LEU A 60 -1.77 -6.14 -8.59
CA LEU A 60 -1.75 -7.06 -7.44
C LEU A 60 -2.90 -6.76 -6.48
N VAL A 61 -3.16 -5.48 -6.21
CA VAL A 61 -4.29 -5.04 -5.39
C VAL A 61 -5.61 -5.41 -6.05
N SER A 62 -5.74 -5.18 -7.36
CA SER A 62 -6.93 -5.56 -8.13
C SER A 62 -7.22 -7.06 -8.04
N LYS A 63 -6.20 -7.91 -8.08
CA LYS A 63 -6.35 -9.36 -7.91
C LYS A 63 -6.78 -9.74 -6.49
N ILE A 64 -6.21 -9.10 -5.46
CA ILE A 64 -6.63 -9.31 -4.06
C ILE A 64 -8.11 -8.96 -3.88
N ILE A 65 -8.53 -7.80 -4.39
CA ILE A 65 -9.94 -7.35 -4.32
C ILE A 65 -10.85 -8.31 -5.11
N THR A 66 -10.45 -8.72 -6.32
CA THR A 66 -11.20 -9.65 -7.15
C THR A 66 -11.38 -11.01 -6.48
N ASN A 67 -10.33 -11.52 -5.82
CA ASN A 67 -10.42 -12.76 -5.04
C ASN A 67 -11.43 -12.62 -3.89
N ALA A 68 -11.39 -11.52 -3.15
CA ALA A 68 -12.35 -11.26 -2.08
C ALA A 68 -13.80 -11.13 -2.62
N LEU A 69 -14.01 -10.43 -3.74
CA LEU A 69 -15.31 -10.30 -4.42
C LEU A 69 -15.88 -11.66 -4.87
N ASN A 70 -15.01 -12.57 -5.31
CA ASN A 70 -15.38 -13.91 -5.78
C ASN A 70 -15.56 -14.93 -4.64
N GLY A 71 -15.49 -14.50 -3.37
CA GLY A 71 -15.60 -15.39 -2.23
C GLY A 71 -14.37 -16.29 -2.01
N LEU A 72 -13.22 -15.91 -2.57
CA LEU A 72 -11.92 -16.57 -2.41
C LEU A 72 -10.92 -15.66 -1.66
N PRO A 73 -11.26 -15.12 -0.48
CA PRO A 73 -10.37 -14.19 0.23
C PRO A 73 -9.07 -14.89 0.63
N ILE A 74 -7.95 -14.19 0.45
CA ILE A 74 -6.61 -14.68 0.79
C ILE A 74 -6.40 -14.51 2.30
N ASN A 75 -5.85 -15.52 2.99
CA ASN A 75 -5.43 -15.35 4.37
C ASN A 75 -4.16 -14.49 4.44
N GLU A 76 -4.06 -13.60 5.43
CA GLU A 76 -2.92 -12.69 5.56
C GLU A 76 -1.56 -13.42 5.64
N ASN A 77 -1.55 -14.65 6.17
CA ASN A 77 -0.34 -15.48 6.27
C ASN A 77 0.07 -16.10 4.93
N GLU A 78 -0.86 -16.18 3.97
CA GLU A 78 -0.64 -16.71 2.62
C GLU A 78 -0.24 -15.62 1.63
N LEU A 79 -0.36 -14.34 2.02
CA LEU A 79 -0.04 -13.20 1.18
C LEU A 79 1.39 -13.20 0.61
N PRO A 80 2.45 -13.59 1.36
CA PRO A 80 3.79 -13.72 0.79
C PRO A 80 3.85 -14.76 -0.34
N LYS A 81 3.17 -15.90 -0.17
CA LYS A 81 3.10 -16.96 -1.18
C LYS A 81 2.35 -16.49 -2.43
N PHE A 82 1.22 -15.82 -2.23
CA PHE A 82 0.48 -15.19 -3.32
C PHE A 82 1.36 -14.22 -4.13
N PHE A 83 2.19 -13.40 -3.49
CA PHE A 83 3.10 -12.48 -4.18
C PHE A 83 4.12 -13.21 -5.05
N ILE A 84 4.73 -14.28 -4.51
CA ILE A 84 5.68 -15.12 -5.26
C ILE A 84 5.03 -15.69 -6.52
N GLU A 85 3.78 -16.16 -6.41
CA GLU A 85 3.01 -16.71 -7.54
C GLU A 85 2.67 -15.63 -8.59
N GLN A 86 2.44 -14.38 -8.18
CA GLN A 86 2.19 -13.28 -9.12
C GLN A 86 3.46 -12.76 -9.80
N TYR A 87 4.63 -12.99 -9.21
CA TYR A 87 5.92 -12.47 -9.70
C TYR A 87 6.97 -13.58 -9.83
N LEU A 88 6.65 -14.62 -10.60
CA LEU A 88 7.48 -15.83 -10.76
C LEU A 88 8.94 -15.56 -11.19
N PHE A 89 9.20 -14.42 -11.84
CA PHE A 89 10.53 -14.06 -12.33
C PHE A 89 11.33 -13.16 -11.38
N ILE A 90 10.76 -12.77 -10.24
CA ILE A 90 11.45 -11.94 -9.24
C ILE A 90 12.09 -12.85 -8.20
N GLU A 91 13.42 -12.81 -8.12
CA GLU A 91 14.16 -13.46 -7.05
C GLU A 91 14.29 -12.52 -5.85
N ALA A 92 13.71 -12.93 -4.72
CA ALA A 92 13.86 -12.24 -3.45
C ALA A 92 13.82 -13.24 -2.29
N SER A 93 14.44 -12.87 -1.16
CA SER A 93 14.43 -13.70 0.04
C SER A 93 13.02 -13.80 0.64
N GLU A 94 12.74 -14.86 1.41
CA GLU A 94 11.47 -14.99 2.13
C GLU A 94 11.19 -13.77 3.05
N LYS A 95 12.24 -13.27 3.72
CA LYS A 95 12.16 -12.06 4.54
C LYS A 95 11.70 -10.85 3.72
N THR A 96 12.19 -10.73 2.48
CA THR A 96 11.82 -9.65 1.56
C THR A 96 10.36 -9.78 1.12
N TRP A 97 9.90 -10.99 0.78
CA TRP A 97 8.50 -11.22 0.43
C TRP A 97 7.54 -10.94 1.58
N ARG A 98 7.91 -11.35 2.81
CA ARG A 98 7.16 -11.02 4.03
C ARG A 98 7.11 -9.51 4.26
N LEU A 99 8.20 -8.79 4.04
CA LEU A 99 8.23 -7.33 4.16
C LEU A 99 7.27 -6.70 3.15
N TYR A 100 7.37 -7.03 1.86
CA TYR A 100 6.51 -6.45 0.82
C TYR A 100 5.02 -6.72 1.05
N SER A 101 4.67 -7.96 1.38
CA SER A 101 3.28 -8.34 1.67
C SER A 101 2.74 -7.63 2.92
N THR A 102 3.55 -7.51 3.98
CA THR A 102 3.16 -6.78 5.20
C THR A 102 2.96 -5.29 4.93
N THR A 103 3.89 -4.65 4.20
CA THR A 103 3.77 -3.23 3.82
C THR A 103 2.49 -2.99 3.03
N LEU A 104 2.23 -3.78 1.98
CA LEU A 104 1.02 -3.59 1.18
C LEU A 104 -0.24 -3.83 2.02
N LYS A 105 -0.29 -4.92 2.80
CA LYS A 105 -1.43 -5.21 3.70
C LYS A 105 -1.74 -4.03 4.62
N SER A 106 -0.71 -3.46 5.25
CA SER A 106 -0.87 -2.30 6.13
C SER A 106 -1.45 -1.10 5.40
N TRP A 107 -1.02 -0.83 4.17
CA TRP A 107 -1.60 0.23 3.34
C TRP A 107 -3.08 -0.04 3.00
N LEU A 108 -3.40 -1.27 2.57
CA LEU A 108 -4.77 -1.64 2.20
C LEU A 108 -5.74 -1.54 3.40
N ALA A 109 -5.31 -1.99 4.58
CA ALA A 109 -6.11 -1.90 5.80
C ALA A 109 -6.24 -0.45 6.30
N THR A 110 -5.12 0.29 6.35
CA THR A 110 -5.12 1.71 6.81
C THR A 110 -6.01 2.59 5.95
N LEU A 111 -6.01 2.34 4.64
CA LEU A 111 -6.85 3.07 3.70
C LEU A 111 -8.23 2.45 3.53
N ASN A 112 -8.65 1.50 4.37
CA ASN A 112 -9.96 0.86 4.34
C ASN A 112 -10.35 0.37 2.91
N ILE A 113 -9.40 -0.29 2.24
CA ILE A 113 -9.58 -1.01 0.97
C ILE A 113 -9.94 -2.48 1.25
N ILE A 114 -9.34 -3.06 2.30
CA ILE A 114 -9.67 -4.38 2.84
C ILE A 114 -9.88 -4.25 4.35
N ASP A 115 -10.61 -5.20 4.91
CA ASP A 115 -10.60 -5.53 6.34
C ASP A 115 -9.94 -6.90 6.56
N ILE A 116 -9.49 -7.13 7.79
CA ILE A 116 -8.97 -8.44 8.22
C ILE A 116 -9.98 -9.06 9.17
N SER A 117 -10.59 -10.17 8.75
CA SER A 117 -11.53 -10.92 9.58
C SER A 117 -10.84 -11.56 10.79
N GLN A 118 -11.63 -12.07 11.74
CA GLN A 118 -11.13 -12.75 12.93
C GLN A 118 -10.27 -13.99 12.61
N ASP A 119 -10.53 -14.66 11.47
CA ASP A 119 -9.75 -15.79 10.98
C ASP A 119 -8.58 -15.38 10.07
N GLY A 120 -8.27 -14.09 9.98
CA GLY A 120 -7.14 -13.54 9.24
C GLY A 120 -7.35 -13.45 7.73
N LYS A 121 -8.59 -13.57 7.24
CA LYS A 121 -8.89 -13.41 5.81
C LYS A 121 -8.99 -11.93 5.46
N MET A 122 -8.37 -11.57 4.33
CA MET A 122 -8.53 -10.25 3.74
C MET A 122 -9.87 -10.18 3.02
N ILE A 123 -10.82 -9.50 3.65
CA ILE A 123 -12.19 -9.34 3.15
C ILE A 123 -12.41 -7.89 2.71
N LEU A 124 -13.50 -7.67 2.00
CA LEU A 124 -13.93 -6.32 1.66
C LEU A 124 -14.60 -5.68 2.88
N PRO A 125 -14.36 -4.38 3.15
CA PRO A 125 -15.06 -3.69 4.22
C PRO A 125 -16.56 -3.62 3.93
N ASP A 126 -17.37 -3.56 5.00
CA ASP A 126 -18.85 -3.48 4.93
C ASP A 126 -19.38 -2.19 4.26
N VAL A 127 -18.50 -1.24 3.94
CA VAL A 127 -18.85 0.00 3.22
C VAL A 127 -18.86 -0.28 1.71
N ASP A 128 -19.96 0.05 1.03
CA ASP A 128 -20.21 -0.28 -0.37
C ASP A 128 -19.06 0.21 -1.28
N ILE A 129 -18.19 -0.71 -1.72
CA ILE A 129 -17.05 -0.43 -2.61
C ILE A 129 -17.50 0.22 -3.93
N LYS A 130 -18.80 0.15 -4.26
CA LYS A 130 -19.39 0.86 -5.39
C LYS A 130 -19.27 2.38 -5.30
N ASP A 131 -19.19 2.96 -4.10
CA ASP A 131 -18.90 4.38 -3.92
C ASP A 131 -17.40 4.69 -4.01
N VAL A 132 -16.56 3.68 -3.84
CA VAL A 132 -15.09 3.77 -3.88
C VAL A 132 -14.53 3.59 -5.29
N MET A 133 -15.17 2.75 -6.11
CA MET A 133 -14.80 2.50 -7.51
C MET A 133 -15.43 3.50 -8.51
N LYS A 134 -16.27 4.43 -8.04
CA LYS A 134 -16.80 5.53 -8.85
C LYS A 134 -15.99 6.81 -8.62
N ASN A 135 -15.16 7.15 -9.61
CA ASN A 135 -14.72 8.48 -10.07
C ASN A 135 -13.25 8.48 -10.49
#